data_AF-A0A3B8MF04-F1
#
_entry.id   AF-A0A3B8MF04-F1
#
_cell.length_a   1.000
_cell.length_b   1.000
_cell.length_c   1.000
_cell.angle_alpha   90.00
_cell.angle_beta   90.00
_cell.angle_gamma   90.00
#
_symmetry.space_group_name_H-M   'P 1'
#
loop_
_entity.id
_entity.type
_entity.pdbx_description
1 polymer ?
#
loop_
_entity_poly.entity_id
_entity_poly.type
_entity_poly.pdbx_seq_one_letter_code
_entity_poly.pdbx_strand_id
1 'polypeptide(L)'
;MVDVEWAHGDLDDLRVVDSMHDQKHLILAESGAVVALPGGCGTLEELLEAVTWKQLGPFSGPIVILNQDGFYDPLVTMLKRSISERFMRPEHGDIWRVASSPDRR
;
A
#
# COMPACT_ATOMS: atom_id res chain seq x y z
N MET A 1 19.28 -4.42 8.08
CA MET A 1 18.27 -4.39 6.99
C MET A 1 18.90 -4.72 5.64
N VAL A 2 20.02 -4.07 5.27
CA VAL A 2 20.78 -4.35 4.03
C VAL A 2 21.27 -5.80 3.88
N ASP A 3 21.53 -6.49 4.99
CA ASP A 3 21.96 -7.91 4.92
C ASP A 3 20.81 -8.88 4.59
N VAL A 4 19.55 -8.43 4.73
CA VAL A 4 18.34 -9.23 4.48
C VAL A 4 17.61 -8.77 3.22
N GLU A 5 17.63 -7.46 2.94
CA GLU A 5 17.09 -6.85 1.73
C GLU A 5 18.20 -6.41 0.78
N TRP A 6 18.15 -6.83 -0.48
CA TRP A 6 19.16 -6.45 -1.47
C TRP A 6 19.04 -4.98 -1.86
N ALA A 7 20.07 -4.19 -1.52
CA ALA A 7 20.16 -2.80 -1.95
C ALA A 7 20.53 -2.70 -3.44
N HIS A 8 19.81 -1.86 -4.18
CA HIS A 8 20.14 -1.52 -5.57
C HIS A 8 21.19 -0.42 -5.61
N GLY A 9 22.32 -0.67 -6.29
CA GLY A 9 23.46 0.26 -6.34
C GLY A 9 23.30 1.46 -7.28
N ASP A 10 22.30 1.43 -8.17
CA ASP A 10 22.10 2.43 -9.22
C ASP A 10 20.93 3.40 -8.89
N LEU A 11 20.70 3.69 -7.61
CA LEU A 11 19.67 4.63 -7.16
C LEU A 11 20.22 6.06 -7.05
N ASP A 12 19.40 7.05 -7.43
CA ASP A 12 19.74 8.47 -7.26
C ASP A 12 19.84 8.89 -5.78
N ASP A 13 19.03 8.27 -4.91
CA ASP A 13 19.03 8.46 -3.45
C ASP A 13 18.79 7.10 -2.77
N LEU A 14 19.70 6.72 -1.87
CA LEU A 14 19.59 5.52 -1.03
C LEU A 14 19.72 5.93 0.43
N ARG A 15 18.63 5.73 1.18
CA ARG A 15 18.57 6.04 2.61
C ARG A 15 18.54 4.76 3.42
N VAL A 16 19.56 4.59 4.26
CA VAL A 16 19.64 3.48 5.21
C VAL A 16 19.07 3.94 6.54
N VAL A 17 18.16 3.15 7.09
CA VAL A 17 17.48 3.41 8.36
C VAL A 17 17.65 2.22 9.31
N ASP A 18 17.38 2.47 10.59
CA ASP A 18 17.66 1.53 11.67
C ASP A 18 16.62 0.40 11.79
N SER A 19 15.39 0.62 11.31
CA SER A 19 14.31 -0.37 11.39
C SER A 19 13.34 -0.33 10.21
N MET A 20 12.58 -1.42 10.03
CA MET A 20 11.47 -1.48 9.05
C MET A 20 10.38 -0.46 9.36
N HIS A 21 10.15 -0.14 10.64
CA HIS A 21 9.15 0.84 11.02
C HIS A 21 9.57 2.24 10.55
N ASP A 22 10.85 2.60 10.73
CA ASP A 22 11.40 3.86 10.25
C ASP A 22 11.37 3.92 8.72
N GLN A 23 11.65 2.79 8.04
CA GLN A 23 11.58 2.68 6.59
C GLN A 23 10.17 2.98 6.07
N LYS A 24 9.15 2.30 6.60
CA LYS A 24 7.76 2.49 6.18
C LYS A 24 7.24 3.89 6.51
N HIS A 25 7.59 4.41 7.69
CA HIS A 25 7.26 5.78 8.06
C HIS A 25 7.87 6.77 7.06
N LEU A 26 9.14 6.62 6.70
CA LEU A 26 9.80 7.51 5.75
C LEU A 26 9.15 7.44 4.37
N ILE A 27 8.88 6.23 3.88
CA ILE A 27 8.19 6.00 2.60
C ILE A 27 6.84 6.70 2.59
N LEU A 28 5.98 6.48 3.59
CA LEU A 28 4.64 7.08 3.61
C LEU A 28 4.66 8.58 3.85
N ALA A 29 5.55 9.09 4.69
CA ALA A 29 5.65 10.52 5.00
C ALA A 29 6.12 11.36 3.81
N GLU A 30 6.98 10.80 2.94
CA GLU A 30 7.49 11.49 1.76
C GLU A 30 6.72 11.17 0.46
N SER A 31 5.83 10.17 0.51
CA SER A 31 5.03 9.79 -0.64
C SER A 31 3.84 10.73 -0.86
N GLY A 32 3.63 11.15 -2.12
CA GLY A 32 2.40 11.83 -2.53
C GLY A 32 1.25 10.87 -2.83
N ALA A 33 1.55 9.59 -3.07
CA ALA A 33 0.61 8.54 -3.45
C ALA A 33 1.21 7.16 -3.16
N VAL A 34 0.36 6.15 -2.99
CA VAL A 34 0.77 4.75 -2.84
C VAL A 34 0.18 3.92 -3.97
N VAL A 35 0.99 3.06 -4.59
CA VAL A 35 0.56 2.08 -5.59
C VAL A 35 1.06 0.71 -5.17
N ALA A 36 0.14 -0.21 -4.87
CA ALA A 36 0.46 -1.60 -4.60
C ALA A 36 0.44 -2.40 -5.92
N LEU A 37 1.62 -2.91 -6.30
CA LEU A 37 1.80 -3.89 -7.37
C LEU A 37 1.63 -5.31 -6.82
N PRO A 38 1.34 -6.33 -7.66
CA PRO A 38 1.28 -7.72 -7.21
C PRO A 38 2.52 -8.13 -6.41
N GLY A 39 2.29 -8.57 -5.18
CA GLY A 39 3.35 -8.86 -4.22
C GLY A 39 2.88 -9.76 -3.09
N GLY A 40 3.84 -10.23 -2.29
CA GLY A 40 3.63 -11.15 -1.17
C GLY A 40 3.27 -10.45 0.14
N CYS A 41 3.68 -11.06 1.26
CA CYS A 41 3.37 -10.56 2.59
C CYS A 41 3.88 -9.14 2.88
N GLY A 42 5.10 -8.78 2.43
CA GLY A 42 5.65 -7.43 2.62
C GLY A 42 4.76 -6.36 1.99
N THR A 43 4.44 -6.51 0.70
CA THR A 43 3.57 -5.57 -0.03
C THR A 43 2.16 -5.49 0.58
N LEU A 44 1.61 -6.61 1.05
CA LEU A 44 0.30 -6.62 1.71
C LEU A 44 0.33 -5.87 3.04
N GLU A 45 1.40 -6.03 3.82
CA GLU A 45 1.59 -5.36 5.09
C GLU A 45 1.67 -3.84 4.90
N GLU A 46 2.50 -3.39 3.96
CA GLU A 46 2.66 -1.97 3.62
C GLU A 46 1.35 -1.35 3.09
N LEU A 47 0.63 -2.06 2.23
CA LEU A 47 -0.66 -1.60 1.70
C LEU A 47 -1.69 -1.41 2.82
N LEU A 48 -1.82 -2.38 3.74
CA LEU A 48 -2.79 -2.29 4.83
C LEU A 48 -2.41 -1.24 5.87
N GLU A 49 -1.11 -1.01 6.08
CA GLU A 49 -0.63 0.11 6.89
C GLU A 49 -1.00 1.46 6.25
N ALA A 50 -0.76 1.63 4.94
CA ALA A 50 -1.15 2.84 4.21
C ALA A 50 -2.67 3.10 4.28
N VAL A 51 -3.50 2.07 4.12
CA VAL A 51 -4.97 2.15 4.27
C VAL A 51 -5.35 2.63 5.67
N THR A 52 -4.69 2.08 6.71
CA THR A 52 -4.94 2.46 8.10
C THR A 52 -4.52 3.90 8.37
N TRP A 53 -3.36 4.34 7.86
CA TRP A 53 -2.89 5.72 8.00
C TRP A 53 -3.83 6.71 7.30
N LYS A 54 -4.36 6.34 6.14
CA LYS A 54 -5.36 7.17 5.46
C LYS A 54 -6.68 7.23 6.20
N GLN A 55 -7.10 6.12 6.81
CA GLN A 55 -8.28 6.08 7.66
C GLN A 55 -8.12 6.98 8.91
N LEU A 56 -6.93 7.02 9.52
CA LEU A 56 -6.67 7.78 10.74
C LEU A 56 -6.30 9.25 10.48
N GLY A 57 -5.91 9.61 9.25
CA GLY A 57 -5.60 10.98 8.85
C GLY A 57 -4.12 11.35 8.64
N PRO A 58 -3.09 10.62 9.15
CA PRO A 58 -1.68 10.95 8.88
C PRO A 58 -1.28 10.98 7.40
N PHE A 59 -1.94 10.19 6.55
CA PHE A 59 -1.68 10.16 5.11
C PHE A 59 -2.94 10.56 4.34
N SER A 60 -2.83 11.45 3.36
CA SER A 60 -3.98 11.93 2.58
C SER A 60 -3.89 11.63 1.08
N GLY A 61 -2.78 11.05 0.62
CA GLY A 61 -2.54 10.72 -0.78
C GLY A 61 -3.50 9.63 -1.32
N PRO A 62 -3.64 9.50 -2.65
CA PRO A 62 -4.37 8.39 -3.24
C PRO A 62 -3.65 7.06 -2.95
N ILE A 63 -4.44 6.01 -2.72
CA ILE A 63 -3.96 4.63 -2.61
C ILE A 63 -4.56 3.86 -3.77
N VAL A 64 -3.72 3.22 -4.58
CA VAL A 64 -4.12 2.47 -5.76
C VAL A 64 -3.65 1.03 -5.61
N ILE A 65 -4.57 0.09 -5.80
CA ILE A 65 -4.27 -1.33 -5.93
C ILE A 65 -4.24 -1.64 -7.44
N LEU A 66 -3.07 -1.95 -7.98
CA LEU A 66 -2.95 -2.40 -9.37
C LEU A 66 -3.27 -3.90 -9.43
N ASN A 67 -4.53 -4.20 -9.69
CA ASN A 67 -5.08 -5.55 -9.77
C ASN A 67 -4.90 -6.14 -11.17
N GLN A 68 -3.64 -6.37 -11.54
CA GLN A 68 -3.30 -7.03 -12.80
C GLN A 68 -3.74 -8.49 -12.78
N ASP A 69 -4.40 -8.94 -13.86
CA ASP A 69 -4.89 -10.31 -14.05
C ASP A 69 -5.73 -10.87 -12.88
N GLY A 70 -6.36 -10.00 -12.09
CA GLY A 70 -7.20 -10.39 -10.95
C GLY A 70 -6.43 -10.84 -9.71
N PHE A 71 -5.12 -10.60 -9.62
CA PHE A 71 -4.28 -11.03 -8.50
C PHE A 71 -4.84 -10.63 -7.12
N TYR A 72 -5.38 -9.42 -6.99
CA TYR A 72 -5.95 -8.86 -5.76
C TYR A 72 -7.46 -9.04 -5.62
N ASP A 73 -8.13 -9.79 -6.50
CA ASP A 73 -9.57 -10.09 -6.35
C ASP A 73 -9.93 -10.67 -4.97
N PRO A 74 -9.14 -11.63 -4.41
CA PRO A 74 -9.41 -12.15 -3.07
C PRO A 74 -9.29 -11.09 -1.98
N LEU A 75 -8.28 -10.21 -2.07
CA LEU A 75 -8.07 -9.13 -1.10
C LEU A 75 -9.20 -8.10 -1.15
N VAL A 76 -9.57 -7.65 -2.35
CA VAL A 76 -10.65 -6.68 -2.54
C VAL A 76 -11.98 -7.26 -2.03
N THR A 77 -12.22 -8.55 -2.27
CA THR A 77 -13.38 -9.26 -1.73
C THR A 77 -13.37 -9.28 -0.21
N MET A 78 -12.22 -9.56 0.42
CA MET A 78 -12.07 -9.54 1.87
C MET A 78 -12.34 -8.15 2.46
N LEU A 79 -11.78 -7.08 1.88
CA LEU A 79 -12.01 -5.71 2.34
C LEU A 79 -13.49 -5.31 2.23
N LYS A 80 -14.15 -5.66 1.13
CA LYS A 80 -15.60 -5.44 0.96
C LYS A 80 -16.41 -6.20 2.01
N ARG A 81 -16.01 -7.44 2.32
CA ARG A 81 -16.64 -8.22 3.40
C ARG A 81 -16.45 -7.57 4.76
N SER A 82 -15.26 -7.05 5.07
CA SER A 82 -15.01 -6.32 6.32
C SER A 82 -15.93 -5.10 6.47
N ILE A 83 -16.25 -4.41 5.37
CA ILE A 83 -17.25 -3.33 5.37
C ILE A 83 -18.67 -3.89 5.60
N SER A 84 -19.09 -4.93 4.87
CA SER A 84 -20.46 -5.47 5.01
C SER A 84 -20.74 -6.06 6.38
N GLU A 85 -19.73 -6.67 7.00
CA GLU A 85 -19.78 -7.26 8.35
C GLU A 85 -19.53 -6.22 9.46
N ARG A 86 -19.44 -4.93 9.10
CA ARG A 86 -19.30 -3.77 10.02
C ARG A 86 -18.00 -3.73 10.82
N PHE A 87 -16.94 -4.36 10.34
CA PHE A 87 -15.57 -4.16 10.86
C PHE A 87 -14.92 -2.88 10.32
N MET A 88 -15.45 -2.34 9.21
CA MET A 88 -15.07 -1.06 8.63
C MET A 88 -16.32 -0.23 8.32
N ARG A 89 -16.19 1.10 8.32
CA ARG A 89 -17.30 1.97 7.92
C ARG A 89 -17.49 1.93 6.41
N PRO A 90 -18.70 2.12 5.89
CA PRO A 90 -18.95 2.18 4.45
C PRO A 90 -18.06 3.19 3.72
N GLU A 91 -17.82 4.36 4.32
CA GLU A 91 -16.95 5.41 3.78
C GLU A 91 -15.49 4.96 3.60
N HIS A 92 -15.05 3.93 4.33
CA HIS A 92 -13.68 3.41 4.19
C HIS A 92 -13.48 2.70 2.83
N GLY A 93 -14.56 2.34 2.13
CA GLY A 93 -14.48 1.81 0.76
C GLY A 93 -13.90 2.80 -0.25
N ASP A 94 -13.88 4.10 0.07
CA ASP A 94 -13.32 5.16 -0.78
C ASP A 94 -11.83 5.43 -0.53
N ILE A 95 -11.21 4.73 0.43
CA ILE A 95 -9.79 4.93 0.81
C ILE A 95 -8.84 4.54 -0.33
N TRP A 96 -9.14 3.45 -1.03
CA TRP A 96 -8.34 2.92 -2.13
C TRP A 96 -9.14 2.87 -3.44
N ARG A 97 -8.41 2.87 -4.56
CA ARG A 97 -8.97 2.59 -5.89
C ARG A 97 -8.34 1.33 -6.46
N VAL A 98 -9.09 0.60 -7.26
CA VAL A 98 -8.60 -0.59 -7.97
C VAL A 98 -8.45 -0.24 -9.43
N ALA A 99 -7.26 -0.44 -9.99
CA ALA A 99 -6.95 -0.29 -11.40
C ALA A 99 -6.48 -1.62 -11.98
N SER A 100 -6.85 -1.95 -13.21
CA SER A 100 -6.39 -3.18 -13.88
C SER A 100 -5.23 -2.97 -14.85
N SER A 101 -4.90 -1.71 -15.16
CA SER A 101 -3.78 -1.32 -16.02
C SER A 101 -3.17 0.01 -15.57
N PRO A 102 -1.87 0.25 -15.82
CA PRO A 102 -1.23 1.54 -15.58
C PRO A 102 -1.67 2.61 -16.60
N ASP A 103 -2.19 2.19 -17.76
CA ASP A 103 -2.61 3.10 -18.81
C ASP A 103 -3.86 3.90 -18.43
N ARG A 104 -3.86 5.17 -18.83
CA ARG A 104 -5.02 6.06 -18.74
C ARG A 104 -5.98 5.73 -19.89
N ARG A 105 -6.97 4.87 -19.64
CA ARG A 105 -8.14 4.77 -20.52
C ARG A 105 -9.12 5.90 -20.25
#